data_AF-A0A753E3C9-F1
#
_entry.id   AF-A0A753E3C9-F1
#
_cell.length_a   1.000
_cell.length_b   1.000
_cell.length_c   1.000
_cell.angle_alpha   90.00
_cell.angle_beta   90.00
_cell.angle_gamma   90.00
#
_symmetry.space_group_name_H-M   'P 1'
#
loop_
_entity.id
_entity.type
_entity.pdbx_description
1 polymer ?
#
loop_
_entity_poly.entity_id
_entity_poly.type
_entity_poly.pdbx_seq_one_letter_code
_entity_poly.pdbx_strand_id
1 'polypeptide(L)'
;MNESQFQQAAGISAELAARWYPHITAAMSEFGITAPLDQAMFIAQTGHESAGFTVLRESFNYSVEALKKTFGKRLTTYQCEMLGRIDGRQVAHQPQIANLVYGGRMGNKDAGDGWKYRGRGLIQITGLENYTRCGVALKLDLV
;
A
#
# COMPACT_ATOMS: atom_id res chain seq x y z
N MET A 1 22.55 -12.79 3.50
CA MET A 1 21.84 -13.40 2.36
C MET A 1 22.34 -12.75 1.08
N ASN A 2 22.62 -13.51 0.02
CA ASN A 2 22.96 -12.97 -1.31
C ASN A 2 21.73 -12.81 -2.21
N GLU A 3 21.87 -12.20 -3.40
CA GLU A 3 20.75 -11.92 -4.30
C GLU A 3 20.00 -13.19 -4.76
N SER A 4 20.72 -14.26 -5.08
CA SER A 4 20.13 -15.54 -5.48
C SER A 4 19.29 -16.16 -4.37
N GLN A 5 19.76 -16.09 -3.12
CA GLN A 5 19.00 -16.53 -1.95
C GLN A 5 17.75 -15.66 -1.74
N PHE A 6 17.84 -14.35 -1.91
CA PHE A 6 16.67 -13.46 -1.84
C PHE A 6 15.65 -13.79 -2.93
N GLN A 7 16.08 -13.98 -4.17
CA GLN A 7 15.22 -14.35 -5.28
C GLN A 7 14.42 -15.62 -4.98
N GLN A 8 15.11 -16.66 -4.50
CA GLN A 8 14.49 -17.94 -4.15
C GLN A 8 13.54 -17.80 -2.96
N ALA A 9 13.94 -17.07 -1.90
CA ALA A 9 13.12 -16.86 -0.72
C ALA A 9 11.86 -16.04 -1.01
N ALA A 10 11.95 -15.02 -1.87
CA ALA A 10 10.85 -14.16 -2.27
C ALA A 10 9.96 -14.78 -3.35
N GLY A 11 10.43 -15.80 -4.08
CA GLY A 11 9.69 -16.43 -5.17
C GLY A 11 9.44 -15.49 -6.35
N ILE A 12 10.41 -14.62 -6.69
CA ILE A 12 10.27 -13.57 -7.72
C ILE A 12 11.22 -13.79 -8.92
N SER A 13 10.99 -13.04 -9.99
CA SER A 13 11.87 -13.04 -11.17
C SER A 13 13.26 -12.45 -10.84
N ALA A 14 14.26 -12.78 -11.65
CA ALA A 14 15.60 -12.22 -11.50
C ALA A 14 15.61 -10.68 -11.61
N GLU A 15 14.75 -10.11 -12.47
CA GLU A 15 14.60 -8.66 -12.61
C GLU A 15 14.08 -8.01 -11.32
N LEU A 16 13.03 -8.58 -10.71
CA LEU A 16 12.50 -8.09 -9.45
C LEU A 16 13.50 -8.30 -8.30
N ALA A 17 14.24 -9.40 -8.31
CA ALA A 17 15.28 -9.66 -7.33
C ALA A 17 16.39 -8.60 -7.40
N ALA A 18 16.94 -8.34 -8.58
CA ALA A 18 17.95 -7.30 -8.80
C ALA A 18 17.46 -5.91 -8.38
N ARG A 19 16.18 -5.59 -8.65
CA ARG A 19 15.55 -4.34 -8.22
C ARG A 19 15.45 -4.23 -6.69
N TRP A 20 14.97 -5.26 -6.01
CA TRP A 20 14.59 -5.17 -4.59
C TRP A 20 15.68 -5.57 -3.61
N TYR A 21 16.60 -6.42 -4.02
CA TYR A 21 17.69 -6.91 -3.19
C TYR A 21 18.45 -5.81 -2.45
N PRO A 22 18.94 -4.72 -3.08
CA PRO A 22 19.67 -3.68 -2.36
C PRO A 22 18.79 -2.98 -1.31
N HIS A 23 17.49 -2.79 -1.58
CA HIS A 23 16.59 -2.10 -0.66
C HIS A 23 16.18 -2.96 0.53
N ILE A 24 15.85 -4.24 0.28
CA ILE A 24 15.43 -5.18 1.32
C ILE A 24 16.59 -5.51 2.25
N THR A 25 17.78 -5.76 1.71
CA THR A 25 18.96 -6.04 2.54
C THR A 25 19.44 -4.83 3.33
N ALA A 26 19.40 -3.63 2.75
CA ALA A 26 19.70 -2.40 3.48
C ALA A 26 18.72 -2.19 4.65
N ALA A 27 17.41 -2.33 4.42
CA ALA A 27 16.40 -2.18 5.47
C ALA A 27 16.55 -3.25 6.57
N MET A 28 16.75 -4.53 6.21
CA MET A 28 17.00 -5.57 7.19
C MET A 28 18.27 -5.30 8.01
N SER A 29 19.33 -4.80 7.39
CA SER A 29 20.57 -4.43 8.08
C SER A 29 20.37 -3.24 9.02
N GLU A 30 19.68 -2.19 8.58
CA GLU A 30 19.40 -0.98 9.37
C GLU A 30 18.58 -1.29 10.62
N PHE A 31 17.56 -2.15 10.48
CA PHE A 31 16.64 -2.50 11.57
C PHE A 31 17.00 -3.80 12.31
N GLY A 32 18.18 -4.39 12.05
CA GLY A 32 18.68 -5.55 12.80
C GLY A 32 17.95 -6.87 12.53
N ILE A 33 17.27 -7.02 11.40
CA ILE A 33 16.60 -8.26 10.96
C ILE A 33 17.67 -9.24 10.44
N THR A 34 18.34 -9.90 11.37
CA THR A 34 19.53 -10.72 11.10
C THR A 34 19.29 -12.23 11.21
N ALA A 35 18.38 -12.67 12.08
CA ALA A 35 18.09 -14.08 12.26
C ALA A 35 17.43 -14.65 10.98
N PRO A 36 17.82 -15.85 10.51
CA PRO A 36 17.29 -16.42 9.27
C PRO A 36 15.75 -16.53 9.25
N LEU A 37 15.14 -16.87 10.38
CA LEU A 37 13.69 -16.99 10.49
C LEU A 37 12.99 -15.62 10.38
N ASP A 38 13.57 -14.57 10.97
CA ASP A 38 13.03 -13.22 10.89
C ASP A 38 13.16 -12.66 9.47
N GLN A 39 14.28 -12.93 8.79
CA GLN A 39 14.47 -12.58 7.39
C GLN A 39 13.45 -13.28 6.49
N ALA A 40 13.24 -14.58 6.69
CA ALA A 40 12.25 -15.34 5.93
C ALA A 40 10.83 -14.77 6.14
N MET A 41 10.45 -14.48 7.38
CA MET A 41 9.14 -13.88 7.69
C MET A 41 9.00 -12.47 7.13
N PHE A 42 10.03 -11.63 7.21
CA PHE A 42 10.02 -10.30 6.64
C PHE A 42 9.83 -10.34 5.12
N ILE A 43 10.55 -11.21 4.43
CA ILE A 43 10.42 -11.42 2.98
C ILE A 43 9.04 -11.95 2.62
N ALA A 44 8.52 -12.94 3.37
CA ALA A 44 7.20 -13.51 3.11
C ALA A 44 6.07 -12.47 3.28
N GLN A 45 6.09 -11.70 4.37
CA GLN A 45 5.06 -10.68 4.63
C GLN A 45 5.14 -9.53 3.63
N THR A 46 6.33 -8.98 3.39
CA THR A 46 6.50 -7.93 2.37
C THR A 46 6.14 -8.42 0.97
N GLY A 47 6.43 -9.68 0.64
CA GLY A 47 6.01 -10.32 -0.60
C GLY A 47 4.49 -10.45 -0.71
N HIS A 48 3.81 -10.91 0.34
CA HIS A 48 2.35 -11.05 0.35
C HIS A 48 1.64 -9.71 0.17
N GLU A 49 1.98 -8.72 0.99
CA GLU A 49 1.33 -7.41 1.04
C GLU A 49 1.58 -6.56 -0.23
N SER A 50 2.67 -6.82 -0.96
CA SER A 50 3.02 -6.10 -2.19
C SER A 50 2.72 -6.86 -3.49
N ALA A 51 1.97 -7.95 -3.41
CA ALA A 51 1.68 -8.84 -4.54
C ALA A 51 2.96 -9.30 -5.27
N GLY A 52 3.91 -9.85 -4.52
CA GLY A 52 5.19 -10.32 -5.03
C GLY A 52 6.12 -9.17 -5.42
N PHE A 53 6.19 -8.11 -4.61
CA PHE A 53 7.06 -6.95 -4.82
C PHE A 53 6.74 -6.12 -6.08
N THR A 54 5.47 -6.13 -6.51
CA THR A 54 5.01 -5.42 -7.72
C THR A 54 4.13 -4.21 -7.44
N VAL A 55 3.46 -4.17 -6.28
CA VAL A 55 2.51 -3.12 -5.90
C VAL A 55 3.02 -2.35 -4.69
N LEU A 56 3.12 -1.02 -4.84
CA LEU A 56 3.60 -0.10 -3.79
C LEU A 56 2.58 0.97 -3.40
N ARG A 57 1.40 0.94 -4.01
CA ARG A 57 0.31 1.86 -3.71
C ARG A 57 -0.99 1.18 -4.02
N GLU A 58 -1.98 1.41 -3.18
CA GLU A 58 -3.33 0.97 -3.49
C GLU A 58 -3.91 1.79 -4.66
N SER A 59 -4.88 1.18 -5.34
CA SER A 59 -5.66 1.78 -6.42
C SER A 59 -7.11 1.86 -5.97
N PHE A 60 -7.75 3.00 -6.24
CA PHE A 60 -9.18 3.18 -6.00
C PHE A 60 -9.99 2.98 -7.29
N ASN A 61 -9.42 2.31 -8.29
CA ASN A 61 -10.08 1.99 -9.55
C ASN A 61 -11.12 0.85 -9.39
N TYR A 62 -12.13 1.07 -8.54
CA TYR A 62 -13.21 0.14 -8.30
C TYR A 62 -14.36 0.36 -9.29
N SER A 63 -14.97 -0.72 -9.78
CA SER A 63 -16.28 -0.64 -10.42
C SER A 63 -17.36 -0.23 -9.42
N VAL A 64 -18.51 0.23 -9.92
CA VAL A 64 -19.68 0.53 -9.09
C VAL A 64 -20.03 -0.65 -8.16
N GLU A 65 -20.06 -1.87 -8.69
CA GLU A 65 -20.38 -3.08 -7.92
C GLU A 65 -19.30 -3.39 -6.87
N ALA A 66 -18.03 -3.23 -7.22
CA ALA A 66 -16.93 -3.45 -6.30
C ALA A 66 -16.92 -2.41 -5.16
N LEU A 67 -17.30 -1.15 -5.43
CA LEU A 67 -17.52 -0.15 -4.37
C LEU A 67 -18.65 -0.56 -3.43
N LYS A 68 -19.79 -1.01 -3.96
CA LYS A 68 -20.92 -1.49 -3.15
C LYS A 68 -20.49 -2.66 -2.25
N LYS A 69 -19.72 -3.61 -2.79
CA LYS A 69 -19.22 -4.79 -2.06
C LYS A 69 -18.20 -4.42 -0.98
N THR A 70 -17.20 -3.61 -1.31
CA THR A 70 -16.06 -3.33 -0.42
C THR A 70 -16.35 -2.20 0.57
N PHE A 71 -17.09 -1.18 0.14
CA PHE A 71 -17.31 0.06 0.88
C PHE A 71 -18.77 0.42 1.10
N GLY A 72 -19.74 -0.48 0.86
CA GLY A 72 -21.17 -0.20 1.05
C GLY A 72 -21.59 0.22 2.47
N LYS A 73 -20.76 -0.02 3.48
CA LYS A 73 -20.94 0.51 4.85
C LYS A 73 -20.48 1.97 5.02
N ARG A 74 -19.71 2.50 4.06
CA ARG A 74 -19.09 3.83 4.08
C ARG A 74 -19.60 4.73 2.96
N LEU A 75 -20.01 4.14 1.83
CA LEU A 75 -20.51 4.82 0.65
C LEU A 75 -21.97 4.42 0.42
N THR A 76 -22.81 5.39 0.12
CA THR A 76 -24.19 5.13 -0.32
C THR A 76 -24.20 4.52 -1.72
N THR A 77 -25.31 3.87 -2.09
CA THR A 77 -25.54 3.37 -3.46
C THR A 77 -25.31 4.46 -4.50
N TYR A 78 -25.83 5.66 -4.23
CA TYR A 78 -25.67 6.83 -5.09
C TYR A 78 -24.21 7.24 -5.26
N GLN A 79 -23.44 7.32 -4.17
CA GLN A 79 -22.01 7.62 -4.23
C GLN A 79 -21.24 6.55 -5.01
N CYS A 80 -21.60 5.26 -4.86
CA CYS A 80 -20.96 4.19 -5.61
C CYS A 80 -21.21 4.33 -7.13
N GLU A 81 -22.42 4.69 -7.54
CA GLU A 81 -22.79 4.89 -8.95
C GLU A 81 -22.13 6.13 -9.55
N MET A 82 -22.07 7.23 -8.79
CA MET A 82 -21.42 8.46 -9.22
C MET A 82 -19.90 8.35 -9.36
N LEU A 83 -19.26 7.53 -8.52
CA LEU A 83 -17.80 7.54 -8.39
C LEU A 83 -17.13 6.30 -8.97
N GLY A 84 -17.82 5.17 -9.03
CA GLY A 84 -17.26 3.90 -9.50
C GLY A 84 -17.02 3.88 -11.00
N ARG A 85 -16.05 3.07 -11.45
CA ARG A 85 -15.81 2.84 -12.88
C ARG A 85 -17.01 2.12 -13.52
N ILE A 86 -17.35 2.57 -14.73
CA ILE A 86 -18.23 1.88 -15.68
C ILE A 86 -17.46 1.79 -16.99
N ASP A 87 -17.15 0.57 -17.44
CA ASP A 87 -16.28 0.37 -18.59
C ASP A 87 -16.86 1.04 -19.85
N GLY A 88 -16.02 1.79 -20.56
CA GLY A 88 -16.40 2.59 -21.74
C GLY A 88 -17.24 3.84 -21.46
N ARG A 89 -17.60 4.15 -20.21
CA ARG A 89 -18.52 5.25 -19.87
C ARG A 89 -18.01 6.19 -18.79
N GLN A 90 -17.43 5.67 -17.70
CA GLN A 90 -17.02 6.45 -16.54
C GLN A 90 -15.74 5.86 -15.95
N VAL A 91 -14.73 6.69 -15.77
CA VAL A 91 -13.53 6.31 -15.01
C VAL A 91 -13.82 6.38 -13.51
N ALA A 92 -13.15 5.57 -12.70
CA ALA A 92 -13.29 5.70 -11.26
C ALA A 92 -12.77 7.07 -10.78
N HIS A 93 -13.56 7.77 -9.97
CA HIS A 93 -13.22 9.02 -9.32
C HIS A 93 -12.36 8.77 -8.07
N GLN A 94 -11.18 8.21 -8.30
CA GLN A 94 -10.32 7.62 -7.26
C GLN A 94 -10.02 8.55 -6.06
N PRO A 95 -9.64 9.83 -6.25
CA PRO A 95 -9.41 10.72 -5.11
C PRO A 95 -10.65 10.95 -4.26
N GLN A 96 -11.81 11.14 -4.89
CA GLN A 96 -13.08 11.32 -4.21
C GLN A 96 -13.48 10.07 -3.42
N ILE A 97 -13.30 8.88 -4.01
CA ILE A 97 -13.55 7.61 -3.31
C ILE A 97 -12.66 7.52 -2.07
N ALA A 98 -11.35 7.72 -2.21
CA ALA A 98 -10.42 7.62 -1.08
C ALA A 98 -10.72 8.66 0.02
N ASN A 99 -11.06 9.89 -0.37
CA ASN A 99 -11.43 10.95 0.57
C ASN A 99 -12.69 10.60 1.36
N LEU A 100 -13.69 9.98 0.74
CA LEU A 100 -14.89 9.52 1.45
C LEU A 100 -14.61 8.29 2.33
N VAL A 101 -13.76 7.37 1.88
CA VAL A 101 -13.45 6.12 2.60
C VAL A 101 -12.54 6.35 3.81
N TYR A 102 -11.61 7.31 3.73
CA TYR A 102 -10.59 7.57 4.74
C TYR A 102 -10.66 8.94 5.41
N GLY A 103 -11.52 9.85 4.96
CA GLY A 103 -11.73 11.14 5.63
C GLY A 103 -12.15 10.96 7.09
N GLY A 104 -11.57 11.75 8.01
CA GLY A 104 -11.87 11.67 9.44
C GLY A 104 -11.31 10.43 10.15
N ARG A 105 -10.40 9.68 9.53
CA ARG A 105 -9.86 8.41 10.07
C ARG A 105 -8.33 8.42 10.08
N MET A 106 -7.73 7.73 11.06
CA MET A 106 -6.26 7.55 11.14
C MET A 106 -5.51 8.90 11.05
N GLY A 107 -6.02 9.90 11.78
CA GLY A 107 -5.50 11.27 11.78
C GLY A 107 -5.87 12.15 10.58
N ASN A 108 -6.50 11.62 9.52
CA ASN A 108 -6.95 12.42 8.38
C ASN A 108 -8.00 13.43 8.82
N LYS A 109 -7.74 14.72 8.58
CA LYS A 109 -8.54 15.84 9.07
C LYS A 109 -8.84 16.88 8.00
N ASP A 110 -7.95 17.05 7.04
CA ASP A 110 -8.08 18.04 5.98
C ASP A 110 -8.77 17.44 4.74
N ALA A 111 -9.41 18.31 3.96
CA ALA A 111 -9.97 17.93 2.68
C ALA A 111 -8.85 17.40 1.76
N GLY A 112 -8.98 16.16 1.30
CA GLY A 112 -7.98 15.51 0.46
C GLY A 112 -7.05 14.54 1.17
N ASP A 113 -7.05 14.50 2.51
CA ASP A 113 -6.16 13.62 3.28
C ASP A 113 -6.37 12.14 2.96
N GLY A 114 -7.62 11.72 2.73
CA GLY A 114 -7.90 10.33 2.39
C GLY A 114 -7.18 9.86 1.13
N TRP A 115 -7.08 10.71 0.11
CA TRP A 115 -6.29 10.42 -1.09
C TRP A 115 -4.79 10.68 -0.89
N LYS A 116 -4.43 11.80 -0.23
CA LYS A 116 -3.03 12.18 0.02
C LYS A 116 -2.31 11.07 0.79
N TYR A 117 -2.91 10.56 1.84
CA TYR A 117 -2.37 9.52 2.73
C TYR A 117 -2.99 8.13 2.51
N ARG A 118 -3.42 7.81 1.29
CA ARG A 118 -3.79 6.43 0.93
C ARG A 118 -2.62 5.46 1.10
N GLY A 119 -2.91 4.17 1.16
CA GLY A 119 -1.99 3.05 1.30
C GLY A 119 -0.81 3.10 0.32
N ARG A 120 0.41 3.12 0.86
CA ARG A 120 1.67 3.00 0.10
C ARG A 120 2.72 2.16 0.83
N GLY A 121 3.75 1.76 0.08
CA GLY A 121 4.85 0.93 0.55
C GLY A 121 4.50 -0.56 0.53
N LEU A 122 5.48 -1.40 0.86
CA LEU A 122 5.33 -2.86 0.83
C LEU A 122 4.30 -3.39 1.85
N ILE A 123 4.04 -2.66 2.95
CA ILE A 123 3.12 -3.05 4.04
C ILE A 123 2.00 -1.99 4.22
N GLN A 124 1.63 -1.30 3.13
CA GLN A 124 0.44 -0.43 3.04
C GLN A 124 0.22 0.58 4.20
N ILE A 125 1.17 1.50 4.41
CA ILE A 125 1.00 2.62 5.36
C ILE A 125 -0.12 3.55 4.88
N THR A 126 -1.13 3.77 5.73
CA THR A 126 -2.36 4.49 5.40
C THR A 126 -2.76 5.46 6.52
N GLY A 127 -3.15 6.68 6.16
CA GLY A 127 -3.63 7.73 7.07
C GLY A 127 -2.52 8.62 7.63
N LEU A 128 -2.82 9.92 7.77
CA LEU A 128 -1.90 10.96 8.25
C LEU A 128 -1.14 10.54 9.52
N GLU A 129 -1.82 9.94 10.49
CA GLU A 129 -1.20 9.52 11.75
C GLU A 129 -0.08 8.48 11.51
N ASN A 130 -0.35 7.47 10.68
CA ASN A 130 0.62 6.42 10.41
C ASN A 130 1.78 6.93 9.53
N TYR A 131 1.51 7.81 8.57
CA TYR A 131 2.56 8.50 7.81
C TYR A 131 3.46 9.33 8.73
N THR A 132 2.88 10.08 9.67
CA THR A 132 3.62 10.87 10.66
C THR A 132 4.53 9.98 11.50
N ARG A 133 3.98 8.89 12.07
CA ARG A 133 4.75 7.97 12.92
C ARG A 133 5.87 7.27 12.14
N CYS A 134 5.59 6.85 10.91
CA CYS A 134 6.59 6.25 10.03
C CYS A 134 7.71 7.26 9.68
N GLY A 135 7.35 8.50 9.32
CA GLY A 135 8.30 9.56 9.01
C GLY A 135 9.22 9.87 10.18
N VAL A 136 8.67 9.99 11.39
CA VAL A 136 9.48 10.20 12.61
C VAL A 136 10.45 9.03 12.85
N ALA A 137 9.98 7.78 12.74
CA ALA A 137 10.81 6.60 12.95
C ALA A 137 11.94 6.48 11.91
N LEU A 138 11.67 6.85 10.65
CA LEU A 138 12.63 6.82 9.56
C LEU A 138 13.47 8.11 9.44
N LYS A 139 13.16 9.14 10.23
CA LYS A 139 13.71 10.50 10.11
C LYS A 139 13.51 11.09 8.70
N LEU A 140 12.33 10.87 8.13
CA LEU A 140 11.90 11.37 6.83
C LEU A 140 10.69 12.28 6.99
N ASP A 141 10.61 13.31 6.14
CA ASP A 141 9.42 14.13 6.03
C ASP A 141 8.39 13.46 5.11
N LEU A 142 7.45 12.74 5.71
CA LEU A 142 6.38 12.02 4.99
C LEU A 142 5.03 12.74 5.02
N VAL A 143 4.94 13.96 5.59
CA VAL A 143 3.66 14.66 5.86
C VAL A 143 3.61 16.06 5.27
#